data_AF-A0A957JKG8-F1
#
_entry.id   AF-A0A957JKG8-F1
#
_cell.length_a   1.000
_cell.length_b   1.000
_cell.length_c   1.000
_cell.angle_alpha   90.00
_cell.angle_beta   90.00
_cell.angle_gamma   90.00
#
_symmetry.space_group_name_H-M   'P 1'
#
loop_
_entity.id
_entity.type
_entity.pdbx_description
1 polymer ?
#
loop_
_entity_poly.entity_id
_entity_poly.type
_entity_poly.pdbx_seq_one_letter_code
_entity_poly.pdbx_strand_id
1 'polypeptide(L)'
;IPASGTVNTTVVTATGYVRQEIGRSYGQRPIQDYIFGSGPVHVAFVGAVHGGYEWNTATLAYEAIDYFSANPDEVPAAITLHIIPAGNPDGIAKVTNGKVGRFYDFDVPDKSLEGTFDGRFNDRGVDLNRNWDCEWSPEAFWRDQPVDPGSAAFSEPENVVLRDYLLRLDVQGVVFWHSALGIVAPGGCGTTHPPSEALAGVYSRVSGYTSQAFGAYAVTGDASDWFASQGIPAITVELTDHENTEWENRNRPGMLAILDYFASAATTPTVTPEP
;
A
#
# COMPACT_ATOMS: atom_id res chain seq x y z
N ILE A 1 -10.43 -29.85 -26.01
CA ILE A 1 -11.33 -28.95 -25.25
C ILE A 1 -10.60 -27.61 -25.18
N PRO A 2 -11.04 -26.55 -25.87
CA PRO A 2 -10.28 -25.31 -25.90
C PRO A 2 -10.46 -24.57 -24.57
N ALA A 3 -9.38 -23.91 -24.15
CA ALA A 3 -9.27 -23.13 -22.92
C ALA A 3 -10.33 -22.02 -22.87
N SER A 4 -11.06 -22.00 -21.75
CA SER A 4 -11.99 -20.95 -21.38
C SER A 4 -11.21 -19.64 -21.16
N GLY A 5 -11.37 -18.69 -22.08
CA GLY A 5 -10.87 -17.33 -21.91
C GLY A 5 -11.49 -16.68 -20.67
N THR A 6 -10.64 -16.15 -19.79
CA THR A 6 -11.05 -15.28 -18.70
C THR A 6 -11.59 -13.98 -19.30
N VAL A 7 -12.91 -13.81 -19.23
CA VAL A 7 -13.55 -12.52 -19.52
C VAL A 7 -13.25 -11.60 -18.34
N ASN A 8 -12.31 -10.68 -18.51
CA ASN A 8 -12.14 -9.56 -17.60
C ASN A 8 -13.41 -8.72 -17.65
N THR A 9 -14.29 -8.91 -16.68
CA THR A 9 -15.53 -8.17 -16.59
C THR A 9 -15.22 -6.84 -15.92
N THR A 10 -14.90 -5.83 -16.72
CA THR A 10 -14.80 -4.45 -16.25
C THR A 10 -16.20 -3.95 -15.95
N VAL A 11 -16.61 -4.01 -14.69
CA VAL A 11 -17.85 -3.38 -14.24
C VAL A 11 -17.54 -1.90 -14.01
N VAL A 12 -17.91 -1.04 -14.96
CA VAL A 12 -17.99 0.40 -14.70
C VAL A 12 -19.25 0.61 -13.85
N THR A 13 -19.08 0.63 -12.53
CA THR A 13 -20.16 0.94 -11.61
C THR A 13 -20.47 2.44 -11.66
N ALA A 14 -21.69 2.83 -11.30
CA ALA A 14 -22.14 4.22 -11.18
C ALA A 14 -21.43 5.02 -10.04
N THR A 15 -20.24 4.58 -9.62
CA THR A 15 -19.53 4.98 -8.40
C THR A 15 -18.22 5.72 -8.69
N GLY A 16 -17.97 6.17 -9.93
CA GLY A 16 -16.81 7.01 -10.25
C GLY A 16 -15.44 6.31 -10.22
N TYR A 17 -15.40 4.98 -10.09
CA TYR A 17 -14.16 4.18 -10.17
C TYR A 17 -14.37 2.86 -10.92
N VAL A 18 -13.26 2.26 -11.36
CA VAL A 18 -13.20 0.87 -11.84
C VAL A 18 -12.66 0.00 -10.73
N ARG A 19 -13.35 -1.10 -10.40
CA ARG A 19 -12.87 -2.12 -9.47
C ARG A 19 -12.32 -3.31 -10.23
N GLN A 20 -11.13 -3.78 -9.86
CA GLN A 20 -10.44 -4.88 -10.51
C GLN A 20 -9.85 -5.88 -9.50
N GLU A 21 -10.03 -7.18 -9.75
CA GLU A 21 -9.21 -8.22 -9.11
C GLU A 21 -7.84 -8.26 -9.80
N ILE A 22 -6.78 -8.00 -9.04
CA ILE A 22 -5.41 -7.97 -9.57
C ILE A 22 -4.65 -9.28 -9.31
N GLY A 23 -5.20 -10.13 -8.45
CA GLY A 23 -4.69 -11.44 -8.11
C GLY A 23 -5.36 -12.00 -6.88
N ARG A 24 -4.79 -13.08 -6.32
CA ARG A 24 -5.30 -13.74 -5.12
C ARG A 24 -4.18 -14.03 -4.14
N SER A 25 -4.51 -13.93 -2.86
CA SER A 25 -3.66 -14.37 -1.74
C SER A 25 -3.47 -15.87 -1.71
N TYR A 26 -2.64 -16.36 -0.78
CA TYR A 26 -2.45 -17.79 -0.58
C TYR A 26 -3.76 -18.49 -0.24
N GLY A 27 -4.54 -17.91 0.68
CA GLY A 27 -5.89 -18.34 1.07
C GLY A 27 -6.96 -18.14 0.00
N GLN A 28 -6.58 -17.83 -1.24
CA GLN A 28 -7.47 -17.64 -2.40
C GLN A 28 -8.44 -16.47 -2.26
N ARG A 29 -8.12 -15.49 -1.41
CA ARG A 29 -8.90 -14.27 -1.27
C ARG A 29 -8.47 -13.24 -2.32
N PRO A 30 -9.41 -12.53 -2.93
CA PRO A 30 -9.10 -11.57 -3.97
C PRO A 30 -8.32 -10.36 -3.42
N ILE A 31 -7.25 -9.99 -4.12
CA ILE A 31 -6.58 -8.70 -3.95
C ILE A 31 -7.21 -7.75 -4.97
N GLN A 32 -7.68 -6.60 -4.51
CA GLN A 32 -8.55 -5.71 -5.27
C GLN A 32 -7.93 -4.33 -5.39
N ASP A 33 -7.97 -3.77 -6.59
CA ASP A 33 -7.63 -2.39 -6.88
C ASP A 33 -8.90 -1.58 -7.22
N TYR A 34 -8.93 -0.35 -6.74
CA TYR A 34 -9.97 0.65 -6.99
C TYR A 34 -9.31 1.83 -7.72
N ILE A 35 -9.70 2.00 -8.98
CA ILE A 35 -9.01 2.86 -9.94
C ILE A 35 -9.86 4.09 -10.23
N PHE A 36 -9.28 5.27 -9.97
CA PHE A 36 -9.89 6.57 -10.23
C PHE A 36 -9.08 7.36 -11.27
N GLY A 37 -9.75 8.20 -12.04
CA GLY A 37 -9.11 8.97 -13.11
C GLY A 37 -8.68 8.11 -14.31
N SER A 38 -8.03 8.74 -15.27
CA SER A 38 -7.58 8.09 -16.53
C SER A 38 -6.34 8.78 -17.13
N GLY A 39 -5.62 9.53 -16.30
CA GLY A 39 -4.42 10.23 -16.71
C GLY A 39 -3.21 9.29 -16.86
N PRO A 40 -2.13 9.75 -17.52
CA PRO A 40 -0.96 8.90 -17.78
C PRO A 40 -0.06 8.66 -16.57
N VAL A 41 -0.27 9.36 -15.44
CA VAL A 41 0.58 9.26 -14.24
C VAL A 41 -0.11 8.38 -13.20
N HIS A 42 0.45 7.19 -12.97
CA HIS A 42 -0.07 6.19 -12.06
C HIS A 42 0.53 6.34 -10.66
N VAL A 43 -0.32 6.53 -9.65
CA VAL A 43 0.07 6.63 -8.24
C VAL A 43 -0.71 5.61 -7.43
N ALA A 44 -0.04 4.87 -6.56
CA ALA A 44 -0.65 3.77 -5.80
C ALA A 44 -0.59 3.97 -4.29
N PHE A 45 -1.67 3.59 -3.61
CA PHE A 45 -1.76 3.49 -2.15
C PHE A 45 -2.17 2.08 -1.77
N VAL A 46 -1.43 1.47 -0.85
CA VAL A 46 -1.63 0.09 -0.41
C VAL A 46 -1.82 0.04 1.10
N GLY A 47 -2.96 -0.50 1.54
CA GLY A 47 -3.26 -0.75 2.94
C GLY A 47 -3.03 -2.21 3.34
N ALA A 48 -2.94 -2.44 4.65
CA ALA A 48 -2.97 -3.73 5.31
C ALA A 48 -2.01 -4.77 4.69
N VAL A 49 -0.74 -4.41 4.55
CA VAL A 49 0.32 -5.40 4.28
C VAL A 49 0.51 -6.31 5.49
N HIS A 50 0.44 -5.78 6.72
CA HIS A 50 0.29 -6.60 7.94
C HIS A 50 -1.19 -6.94 8.25
N GLY A 51 -2.04 -7.01 7.22
CA GLY A 51 -3.39 -7.56 7.31
C GLY A 51 -4.22 -7.06 8.48
N GLY A 52 -4.70 -8.00 9.30
CA GLY A 52 -5.57 -7.74 10.43
C GLY A 52 -4.88 -7.06 11.62
N TYR A 53 -3.55 -7.13 11.71
CA TYR A 53 -2.78 -6.44 12.76
C TYR A 53 -2.80 -4.91 12.56
N GLU A 54 -2.93 -4.47 11.31
CA GLU A 54 -3.03 -3.07 10.91
C GLU A 54 -4.33 -2.82 10.13
N TRP A 55 -5.42 -3.44 10.59
CA TRP A 55 -6.73 -3.39 9.92
C TRP A 55 -7.22 -1.95 9.68
N ASN A 56 -6.83 -0.99 10.54
CA ASN A 56 -7.15 0.43 10.38
C ASN A 56 -6.61 1.03 9.08
N THR A 57 -5.52 0.49 8.51
CA THR A 57 -4.98 0.96 7.23
C THR A 57 -5.83 0.49 6.03
N ALA A 58 -6.51 -0.66 6.14
CA ALA A 58 -7.52 -1.05 5.16
C ALA A 58 -8.79 -0.20 5.29
N THR A 59 -9.20 0.13 6.53
CA THR A 59 -10.29 1.09 6.77
C THR A 59 -9.97 2.46 6.15
N LEU A 60 -8.75 2.96 6.34
CA LEU A 60 -8.27 4.20 5.71
C LEU A 60 -8.39 4.13 4.18
N ALA A 61 -7.97 3.03 3.56
CA ALA A 61 -8.11 2.85 2.11
C ALA A 61 -9.58 2.85 1.67
N TYR A 62 -10.48 2.26 2.45
CA TYR A 62 -11.92 2.28 2.17
C TYR A 62 -12.55 3.67 2.34
N GLU A 63 -12.13 4.46 3.33
CA GLU A 63 -12.50 5.87 3.47
C GLU A 63 -12.02 6.70 2.28
N ALA A 64 -10.80 6.45 1.80
CA ALA A 64 -10.28 7.09 0.59
C ALA A 64 -11.10 6.75 -0.65
N ILE A 65 -11.48 5.47 -0.83
CA ILE A 65 -12.35 5.04 -1.92
C ILE A 65 -13.69 5.78 -1.88
N ASP A 66 -14.30 5.92 -0.70
CA ASP A 66 -15.58 6.61 -0.55
C ASP A 66 -15.43 8.11 -0.86
N TYR A 67 -14.33 8.71 -0.40
CA TYR A 67 -14.03 10.12 -0.67
C TYR A 67 -13.87 10.42 -2.15
N PHE A 68 -13.00 9.71 -2.87
CA PHE A 68 -12.77 9.96 -4.30
C PHE A 68 -13.95 9.53 -5.17
N SER A 69 -14.78 8.59 -4.69
CA SER A 69 -16.06 8.27 -5.34
C SER A 69 -17.04 9.44 -5.27
N ALA A 70 -17.11 10.11 -4.12
CA ALA A 70 -17.97 11.28 -3.92
C ALA A 70 -17.37 12.58 -4.51
N ASN A 71 -16.05 12.66 -4.66
CA ASN A 71 -15.32 13.84 -5.09
C ASN A 71 -14.36 13.49 -6.25
N PRO A 72 -14.87 13.07 -7.42
CA PRO A 72 -14.01 12.62 -8.52
C PRO A 72 -13.10 13.73 -9.07
N ASP A 73 -13.49 15.00 -8.94
CA ASP A 73 -12.71 16.16 -9.39
C ASP A 73 -11.44 16.42 -8.53
N GLU A 74 -11.34 15.79 -7.35
CA GLU A 74 -10.14 15.83 -6.50
C GLU A 74 -9.01 14.94 -7.02
N VAL A 75 -9.27 14.06 -7.99
CA VAL A 75 -8.23 13.33 -8.71
C VAL A 75 -7.80 14.19 -9.90
N PRO A 76 -6.57 14.73 -9.93
CA PRO A 76 -6.14 15.60 -11.02
C PRO A 76 -6.19 14.87 -12.36
N ALA A 77 -6.52 15.57 -13.45
CA ALA A 77 -6.71 14.96 -14.78
C ALA A 77 -5.48 14.20 -15.31
N ALA A 78 -4.27 14.54 -14.85
CA ALA A 78 -3.04 13.86 -15.21
C ALA A 78 -2.84 12.52 -14.48
N ILE A 79 -3.62 12.24 -13.43
CA ILE A 79 -3.45 11.10 -12.54
C ILE A 79 -4.41 9.95 -12.89
N THR A 80 -3.90 8.73 -12.78
CA THR A 80 -4.69 7.55 -12.44
C THR A 80 -4.30 7.09 -11.03
N LEU A 81 -5.26 7.15 -10.12
CA LEU A 81 -5.09 6.79 -8.72
C LEU A 81 -5.52 5.35 -8.50
N HIS A 82 -4.61 4.54 -7.95
CA HIS A 82 -4.81 3.17 -7.55
C HIS A 82 -4.90 3.07 -6.02
N ILE A 83 -5.97 2.46 -5.51
CA ILE A 83 -6.14 2.19 -4.08
C ILE A 83 -6.36 0.69 -3.90
N ILE A 84 -5.40 0.03 -3.25
CA ILE A 84 -5.42 -1.39 -2.93
C ILE A 84 -5.65 -1.53 -1.42
N PRO A 85 -6.89 -1.82 -0.96
CA PRO A 85 -7.20 -1.74 0.47
C PRO A 85 -6.50 -2.78 1.33
N ALA A 86 -6.21 -3.96 0.76
CA ALA A 86 -5.60 -5.05 1.49
C ALA A 86 -4.54 -5.74 0.63
N GLY A 87 -3.27 -5.51 0.95
CA GLY A 87 -2.15 -6.32 0.48
C GLY A 87 -2.19 -7.74 1.06
N ASN A 88 -2.69 -7.89 2.29
CA ASN A 88 -2.88 -9.17 2.99
C ASN A 88 -4.37 -9.42 3.33
N PRO A 89 -5.21 -9.79 2.35
CA PRO A 89 -6.61 -10.10 2.63
C PRO A 89 -6.80 -11.36 3.50
N ASP A 90 -5.78 -12.23 3.57
CA ASP A 90 -5.78 -13.40 4.48
C ASP A 90 -5.67 -12.97 5.94
N GLY A 91 -4.74 -12.08 6.25
CA GLY A 91 -4.59 -11.49 7.58
C GLY A 91 -5.84 -10.73 8.03
N ILE A 92 -6.48 -9.97 7.12
CA ILE A 92 -7.77 -9.31 7.41
C ILE A 92 -8.84 -10.33 7.78
N ALA A 93 -8.93 -11.44 7.05
CA ALA A 93 -9.95 -12.45 7.28
C ALA A 93 -9.84 -13.11 8.67
N LYS A 94 -8.63 -13.20 9.24
CA LYS A 94 -8.41 -13.74 10.59
C LYS A 94 -9.07 -12.91 11.69
N VAL A 95 -9.10 -11.58 11.54
CA VAL A 95 -9.67 -10.68 12.56
C VAL A 95 -11.12 -10.27 12.27
N THR A 96 -11.66 -10.65 11.12
CA THR A 96 -13.00 -10.23 10.65
C THR A 96 -13.99 -11.39 10.48
N ASN A 97 -13.76 -12.53 11.16
CA ASN A 97 -14.57 -13.75 10.99
C ASN A 97 -14.69 -14.20 9.52
N GLY A 98 -13.61 -14.09 8.74
CA GLY A 98 -13.55 -14.58 7.38
C GLY A 98 -14.12 -13.65 6.31
N LYS A 99 -14.36 -12.36 6.60
CA LYS A 99 -14.86 -11.40 5.61
C LYS A 99 -13.92 -11.33 4.39
N VAL A 100 -14.53 -11.13 3.22
CA VAL A 100 -13.84 -10.92 1.95
C VAL A 100 -14.20 -9.55 1.42
N GLY A 101 -13.19 -8.74 1.10
CA GLY A 101 -13.37 -7.36 0.65
C GLY A 101 -13.70 -6.43 1.80
N ARG A 102 -14.57 -5.43 1.54
CA ARG A 102 -14.87 -4.36 2.50
C ARG A 102 -15.48 -4.90 3.79
N PHE A 103 -14.95 -4.41 4.90
CA PHE A 103 -15.40 -4.67 6.26
C PHE A 103 -15.49 -3.33 7.01
N TYR A 104 -16.03 -3.37 8.22
CA TYR A 104 -16.20 -2.19 9.06
C TYR A 104 -15.68 -2.44 10.48
N ASP A 105 -15.60 -1.38 11.28
CA ASP A 105 -15.14 -1.43 12.67
C ASP A 105 -15.80 -2.54 13.52
N PHE A 106 -17.11 -2.75 13.35
CA PHE A 106 -17.86 -3.79 14.07
C PHE A 106 -17.57 -5.22 13.60
N ASP A 107 -16.92 -5.38 12.44
CA ASP A 107 -16.49 -6.70 11.96
C ASP A 107 -15.20 -7.16 12.65
N VAL A 108 -14.48 -6.29 13.38
CA VAL A 108 -13.28 -6.61 14.18
C VAL A 108 -13.66 -6.67 15.67
N PRO A 109 -14.06 -7.84 16.21
CA PRO A 109 -14.62 -7.93 17.55
C PRO A 109 -13.58 -7.77 18.66
N ASP A 110 -12.33 -8.18 18.41
CA ASP A 110 -11.21 -7.99 19.32
C ASP A 110 -10.13 -7.15 18.62
N LYS A 111 -10.03 -5.88 19.04
CA LYS A 111 -9.10 -4.89 18.48
C LYS A 111 -7.81 -4.78 19.29
N SER A 112 -7.65 -5.60 20.32
CA SER A 112 -6.42 -5.62 21.10
C SER A 112 -5.24 -6.08 20.23
N LEU A 113 -4.02 -5.71 20.64
CA LEU A 113 -2.80 -6.18 19.95
C LEU A 113 -2.69 -7.71 19.97
N GLU A 114 -3.19 -8.36 21.02
CA GLU A 114 -3.22 -9.83 21.11
C GLU A 114 -4.26 -10.41 20.15
N GLY A 115 -5.47 -9.87 20.14
CA GLY A 115 -6.56 -10.34 19.27
C GLY A 115 -6.29 -10.17 17.77
N THR A 116 -5.49 -9.16 17.40
CA THR A 116 -5.14 -8.87 16.01
C THR A 116 -3.79 -9.41 15.56
N PHE A 117 -2.99 -9.97 16.49
CA PHE A 117 -1.62 -10.43 16.25
C PHE A 117 -1.49 -11.38 15.06
N ASP A 118 -2.31 -12.43 15.02
CA ASP A 118 -2.29 -13.43 13.94
C ASP A 118 -2.62 -12.83 12.56
N GLY A 119 -3.33 -11.70 12.57
CA GLY A 119 -3.67 -10.92 11.38
C GLY A 119 -2.46 -10.28 10.71
N ARG A 120 -1.30 -10.19 11.39
CA ARG A 120 -0.05 -9.67 10.83
C ARG A 120 0.40 -10.48 9.61
N PHE A 121 0.30 -11.79 9.72
CA PHE A 121 0.84 -12.74 8.74
C PHE A 121 -0.24 -13.20 7.76
N ASN A 122 0.15 -13.67 6.57
CA ASN A 122 -0.81 -14.30 5.63
C ASN A 122 -1.26 -15.70 6.11
N ASP A 123 -2.05 -16.42 5.31
CA ASP A 123 -2.53 -17.77 5.67
C ASP A 123 -1.40 -18.83 5.71
N ARG A 124 -0.18 -18.51 5.26
CA ARG A 124 1.03 -19.34 5.45
C ARG A 124 1.82 -19.00 6.71
N GLY A 125 1.47 -17.94 7.42
CA GLY A 125 2.25 -17.46 8.57
C GLY A 125 3.47 -16.61 8.17
N VAL A 126 3.58 -16.19 6.91
CA VAL A 126 4.67 -15.33 6.43
C VAL A 126 4.36 -13.86 6.71
N ASP A 127 5.38 -13.13 7.16
CA ASP A 127 5.34 -11.67 7.25
C ASP A 127 5.58 -11.09 5.85
N LEU A 128 4.52 -10.60 5.21
CA LEU A 128 4.60 -10.10 3.85
C LEU A 128 5.53 -8.88 3.72
N ASN A 129 5.78 -8.14 4.81
CA ASN A 129 6.72 -7.02 4.80
C ASN A 129 8.15 -7.45 5.19
N ARG A 130 8.46 -8.74 5.05
CA ARG A 130 9.80 -9.33 5.05
C ARG A 130 10.08 -10.18 3.79
N ASN A 131 9.12 -10.25 2.87
CA ASN A 131 9.16 -11.12 1.69
C ASN A 131 9.53 -10.38 0.38
N TRP A 132 10.08 -9.17 0.46
CA TRP A 132 10.58 -8.40 -0.70
C TRP A 132 12.09 -8.57 -0.86
N ASP A 133 12.63 -8.35 -2.07
CA ASP A 133 14.00 -8.75 -2.43
C ASP A 133 15.11 -7.78 -1.97
N CYS A 134 14.78 -6.55 -1.56
CA CYS A 134 15.80 -5.64 -1.03
C CYS A 134 16.30 -6.12 0.33
N GLU A 135 17.59 -6.47 0.39
CA GLU A 135 18.25 -7.01 1.58
C GLU A 135 17.49 -8.19 2.20
N TRP A 136 16.76 -8.96 1.39
CA TRP A 136 16.03 -10.12 1.88
C TRP A 136 16.95 -11.09 2.63
N SER A 137 16.46 -11.61 3.75
CA SER A 137 17.20 -12.52 4.61
C SER A 137 16.30 -13.69 5.01
N PRO A 138 16.81 -14.94 5.06
CA PRO A 138 16.09 -16.07 5.65
C PRO A 138 15.92 -15.92 7.17
N GLU A 139 16.65 -15.01 7.81
CA GLU A 139 16.52 -14.64 9.21
C GLU A 139 15.95 -13.21 9.28
N ALA A 140 14.68 -13.09 9.66
CA ALA A 140 13.99 -11.81 9.76
C ALA A 140 13.34 -11.63 11.14
N PHE A 141 13.20 -10.37 11.53
CA PHE A 141 12.69 -10.01 12.84
C PHE A 141 11.60 -8.95 12.76
N TRP A 142 10.67 -9.05 13.71
CA TRP A 142 9.82 -7.96 14.13
C TRP A 142 10.22 -7.59 15.56
N ARG A 143 10.92 -6.45 15.70
CA ARG A 143 11.61 -6.09 16.94
C ARG A 143 12.62 -7.20 17.34
N ASP A 144 12.37 -7.89 18.44
CA ASP A 144 13.17 -8.99 18.95
C ASP A 144 12.57 -10.38 18.63
N GLN A 145 11.40 -10.43 17.98
CA GLN A 145 10.70 -11.66 17.63
C GLN A 145 11.12 -12.15 16.24
N PRO A 146 11.62 -13.39 16.09
CA PRO A 146 11.79 -14.01 14.79
C PRO A 146 10.43 -14.11 14.08
N VAL A 147 10.40 -13.76 12.80
CA VAL A 147 9.23 -13.91 11.93
C VAL A 147 9.64 -14.64 10.66
N ASP A 148 8.69 -15.35 10.03
CA ASP A 148 8.95 -16.05 8.78
C ASP A 148 8.96 -15.04 7.61
N PRO A 149 10.10 -14.85 6.91
CA PRO A 149 10.20 -13.97 5.76
C PRO A 149 9.80 -14.65 4.45
N GLY A 150 9.31 -15.89 4.51
CA GLY A 150 9.06 -16.75 3.37
C GLY A 150 10.29 -17.56 2.96
N SER A 151 10.10 -18.49 2.03
CA SER A 151 11.17 -19.41 1.58
C SER A 151 12.24 -18.78 0.68
N ALA A 152 11.91 -17.65 0.08
CA ALA A 152 12.75 -16.79 -0.74
C ALA A 152 12.04 -15.43 -0.88
N ALA A 153 12.74 -14.39 -1.33
CA ALA A 153 12.08 -13.16 -1.77
C ALA A 153 10.98 -13.48 -2.79
N PHE A 154 9.82 -12.85 -2.62
CA PHE A 154 8.62 -13.08 -3.42
C PHE A 154 8.11 -14.52 -3.44
N SER A 155 8.31 -15.29 -2.36
CA SER A 155 7.69 -16.60 -2.24
C SER A 155 6.17 -16.54 -2.08
N GLU A 156 5.65 -15.43 -1.55
CA GLU A 156 4.23 -15.28 -1.27
C GLU A 156 3.47 -14.69 -2.47
N PRO A 157 2.30 -15.25 -2.83
CA PRO A 157 1.52 -14.79 -3.96
C PRO A 157 1.04 -13.33 -3.80
N GLU A 158 0.80 -12.87 -2.57
CA GLU A 158 0.46 -11.48 -2.28
C GLU A 158 1.56 -10.52 -2.74
N ASN A 159 2.82 -10.80 -2.37
CA ASN A 159 3.97 -10.02 -2.77
C ASN A 159 4.17 -10.05 -4.29
N VAL A 160 4.06 -11.23 -4.92
CA VAL A 160 4.16 -11.38 -6.38
C VAL A 160 3.09 -10.56 -7.11
N VAL A 161 1.85 -10.62 -6.64
CA VAL A 161 0.73 -9.87 -7.24
C VAL A 161 0.98 -8.37 -7.14
N LEU A 162 1.34 -7.85 -5.97
CA LEU A 162 1.60 -6.41 -5.79
C LEU A 162 2.80 -5.96 -6.65
N ARG A 163 3.89 -6.74 -6.64
CA ARG A 163 5.09 -6.50 -7.44
C ARG A 163 4.77 -6.39 -8.93
N ASP A 164 4.19 -7.44 -9.50
CA ASP A 164 3.98 -7.55 -10.94
C ASP A 164 2.90 -6.56 -11.40
N TYR A 165 1.88 -6.33 -10.59
CA TYR A 165 0.83 -5.36 -10.89
C TYR A 165 1.37 -3.93 -10.95
N LEU A 166 2.06 -3.48 -9.90
CA LEU A 166 2.53 -2.10 -9.79
C LEU A 166 3.68 -1.81 -10.78
N LEU A 167 4.58 -2.76 -11.03
CA LEU A 167 5.60 -2.60 -12.08
C LEU A 167 4.97 -2.50 -13.48
N ARG A 168 3.93 -3.29 -13.78
CA ARG A 168 3.27 -3.26 -15.10
C ARG A 168 2.52 -1.95 -15.35
N LEU A 169 2.09 -1.26 -14.29
CA LEU A 169 1.46 0.06 -14.39
C LEU A 169 2.47 1.19 -14.63
N ASP A 170 3.76 0.92 -14.46
CA ASP A 170 4.81 1.96 -14.44
C ASP A 170 4.45 3.08 -13.45
N VAL A 171 4.19 2.72 -12.19
CA VAL A 171 3.80 3.69 -11.15
C VAL A 171 4.90 4.71 -10.89
N GLN A 172 4.54 5.98 -10.80
CA GLN A 172 5.47 7.08 -10.47
C GLN A 172 5.70 7.21 -8.95
N GLY A 173 4.84 6.63 -8.12
CA GLY A 173 5.06 6.54 -6.69
C GLY A 173 4.09 5.60 -5.98
N VAL A 174 4.55 5.03 -4.86
CA VAL A 174 3.77 4.10 -4.03
C VAL A 174 3.80 4.49 -2.56
N VAL A 175 2.64 4.49 -1.92
CA VAL A 175 2.49 4.71 -0.47
C VAL A 175 1.99 3.42 0.17
N PHE A 176 2.75 2.89 1.13
CA PHE A 176 2.34 1.76 1.96
C PHE A 176 1.89 2.29 3.32
N TRP A 177 0.60 2.13 3.65
CA TRP A 177 0.08 2.46 4.97
C TRP A 177 0.31 1.30 5.95
N HIS A 178 0.90 1.64 7.09
CA HIS A 178 1.21 0.78 8.21
C HIS A 178 0.75 1.44 9.53
N SER A 179 0.84 0.71 10.64
CA SER A 179 0.65 1.27 11.97
C SER A 179 1.48 0.48 13.01
N ALA A 180 2.02 1.07 14.08
CA ALA A 180 1.80 2.42 14.58
C ALA A 180 3.09 3.09 15.09
N LEU A 181 3.43 4.27 14.54
CA LEU A 181 4.56 5.11 14.98
C LEU A 181 4.36 6.63 14.77
N GLY A 182 3.42 7.07 13.92
CA GLY A 182 3.20 8.49 13.61
C GLY A 182 4.30 9.12 12.73
N ILE A 183 4.88 8.34 11.82
CA ILE A 183 6.00 8.76 10.97
C ILE A 183 5.72 8.50 9.48
N VAL A 184 6.48 9.19 8.62
CA VAL A 184 6.61 8.85 7.19
C VAL A 184 8.06 8.46 6.95
N ALA A 185 8.28 7.20 6.61
CA ALA A 185 9.59 6.66 6.32
C ALA A 185 9.83 6.59 4.81
N PRO A 186 10.85 7.28 4.27
CA PRO A 186 11.26 7.10 2.88
C PRO A 186 11.95 5.75 2.70
N GLY A 187 11.59 5.02 1.64
CA GLY A 187 12.27 3.79 1.29
C GLY A 187 13.70 4.02 0.79
N GLY A 188 14.57 3.04 0.96
CA GLY A 188 15.93 3.04 0.44
C GLY A 188 16.66 1.71 0.68
N CYS A 189 17.16 1.11 -0.39
CA CYS A 189 17.95 -0.12 -0.29
C CYS A 189 19.42 0.21 -0.03
N GLY A 190 19.88 0.02 1.21
CA GLY A 190 21.22 0.38 1.69
C GLY A 190 21.41 1.87 2.03
N THR A 191 20.91 2.78 1.19
CA THR A 191 20.82 4.22 1.50
C THR A 191 19.46 4.77 1.10
N THR A 192 18.97 5.80 1.82
CA THR A 192 17.71 6.48 1.50
C THR A 192 17.67 6.92 0.04
N HIS A 193 16.60 6.56 -0.67
CA HIS A 193 16.39 6.95 -2.06
C HIS A 193 15.90 8.41 -2.13
N PRO A 194 16.63 9.34 -2.76
CA PRO A 194 16.28 10.77 -2.70
C PRO A 194 14.87 11.12 -3.22
N PRO A 195 14.34 10.50 -4.30
CA PRO A 195 12.95 10.67 -4.68
C PRO A 195 11.95 10.18 -3.63
N SER A 196 12.25 9.09 -2.91
CA SER A 196 11.43 8.62 -1.78
C SER A 196 11.47 9.61 -0.61
N GLU A 197 12.63 10.21 -0.32
CA GLU A 197 12.78 11.27 0.69
C GLU A 197 11.97 12.52 0.34
N ALA A 198 12.01 12.94 -0.93
CA ALA A 198 11.17 14.04 -1.42
C ALA A 198 9.67 13.73 -1.25
N LEU A 199 9.25 12.50 -1.60
CA LEU A 199 7.87 12.05 -1.46
C LEU A 199 7.43 12.02 0.02
N ALA A 200 8.30 11.55 0.91
CA ALA A 200 8.04 11.53 2.35
C ALA A 200 7.83 12.96 2.88
N GLY A 201 8.66 13.91 2.44
CA GLY A 201 8.52 15.33 2.78
C GLY A 201 7.26 15.99 2.21
N VAL A 202 6.71 15.51 1.10
CA VAL A 202 5.40 15.96 0.58
C VAL A 202 4.29 15.53 1.52
N TYR A 203 4.24 14.24 1.87
CA TYR A 203 3.20 13.69 2.73
C TYR A 203 3.26 14.30 4.14
N SER A 204 4.43 14.27 4.77
CA SER A 204 4.62 14.64 6.17
C SER A 204 4.32 16.11 6.45
N ARG A 205 4.63 16.99 5.47
CA ARG A 205 4.44 18.45 5.60
C ARG A 205 2.99 18.84 5.87
N VAL A 206 2.04 18.13 5.26
CA VAL A 206 0.61 18.43 5.39
C VAL A 206 -0.10 17.49 6.37
N SER A 207 0.43 16.28 6.59
CA SER A 207 -0.18 15.30 7.51
C SER A 207 0.23 15.51 8.97
N GLY A 208 1.30 16.26 9.23
CA GLY A 208 1.85 16.47 10.56
C GLY A 208 2.50 15.21 11.17
N TYR A 209 2.76 14.17 10.38
CA TYR A 209 3.66 13.08 10.76
C TYR A 209 5.12 13.54 10.68
N THR A 210 6.00 12.87 11.42
CA THR A 210 7.45 13.15 11.31
C THR A 210 8.05 12.38 10.14
N SER A 211 8.70 13.06 9.20
CA SER A 211 9.48 12.37 8.15
C SER A 211 10.84 11.94 8.70
N GLN A 212 11.12 10.65 8.71
CA GLN A 212 12.39 10.08 9.16
C GLN A 212 12.58 8.66 8.62
N ALA A 213 13.81 8.24 8.38
CA ALA A 213 14.09 6.83 8.09
C ALA A 213 13.60 5.92 9.23
N PHE A 214 13.14 4.72 8.89
CA PHE A 214 12.76 3.75 9.91
C PHE A 214 13.99 3.33 10.72
N GLY A 215 13.89 3.40 12.04
CA GLY A 215 15.04 3.13 12.93
C GLY A 215 14.66 2.47 14.25
N ALA A 216 13.44 1.94 14.38
CA ALA A 216 12.97 1.32 15.61
C ALA A 216 13.65 -0.04 15.87
N TYR A 217 14.01 -0.76 14.81
CA TYR A 217 14.77 -2.01 14.79
C TYR A 217 15.20 -2.29 13.34
N ALA A 218 16.10 -3.26 13.12
CA ALA A 218 16.54 -3.64 11.77
C ALA A 218 15.40 -4.30 10.98
N VAL A 219 15.18 -3.84 9.75
CA VAL A 219 14.18 -4.38 8.82
C VAL A 219 14.89 -4.85 7.56
N THR A 220 14.43 -5.96 7.01
CA THR A 220 14.93 -6.57 5.78
C THR A 220 13.74 -6.97 4.92
N GLY A 221 13.84 -6.82 3.61
CA GLY A 221 12.81 -7.29 2.69
C GLY A 221 11.45 -6.63 2.86
N ASP A 222 11.40 -5.33 3.13
CA ASP A 222 10.15 -4.56 3.10
C ASP A 222 9.83 -4.00 1.69
N ALA A 223 8.57 -3.62 1.51
CA ALA A 223 8.05 -3.17 0.23
C ALA A 223 8.67 -1.84 -0.24
N SER A 224 8.77 -0.86 0.66
CA SER A 224 9.18 0.49 0.31
C SER A 224 10.65 0.55 -0.11
N ASP A 225 11.52 -0.19 0.55
CA ASP A 225 12.93 -0.32 0.20
C ASP A 225 13.11 -1.05 -1.13
N TRP A 226 12.32 -2.09 -1.39
CA TRP A 226 12.37 -2.77 -2.68
C TRP A 226 11.90 -1.88 -3.83
N PHE A 227 10.78 -1.15 -3.73
CA PHE A 227 10.37 -0.21 -4.78
C PHE A 227 11.42 0.88 -5.00
N ALA A 228 12.02 1.40 -3.94
CA ALA A 228 13.13 2.33 -4.03
C ALA A 228 14.33 1.74 -4.79
N SER A 229 14.67 0.46 -4.59
CA SER A 229 15.71 -0.24 -5.36
C SER A 229 15.40 -0.36 -6.85
N GLN A 230 14.12 -0.31 -7.23
CA GLN A 230 13.66 -0.29 -8.62
C GLN A 230 13.63 1.13 -9.22
N GLY A 231 14.08 2.14 -8.46
CA GLY A 231 14.04 3.56 -8.86
C GLY A 231 12.65 4.21 -8.74
N ILE A 232 11.70 3.53 -8.10
CA ILE A 232 10.34 4.02 -7.91
C ILE A 232 10.25 4.70 -6.53
N PRO A 233 9.85 5.98 -6.44
CA PRO A 233 9.61 6.66 -5.17
C PRO A 233 8.59 5.87 -4.33
N ALA A 234 8.97 5.45 -3.13
CA ALA A 234 8.09 4.72 -2.23
C ALA A 234 8.29 5.13 -0.78
N ILE A 235 7.18 5.22 -0.05
CA ILE A 235 7.17 5.61 1.36
C ILE A 235 6.31 4.65 2.17
N THR A 236 6.71 4.46 3.42
CA THR A 236 5.91 3.82 4.46
C THR A 236 5.32 4.91 5.35
N VAL A 237 4.00 4.94 5.47
CA VAL A 237 3.29 5.85 6.38
C VAL A 237 2.79 5.04 7.57
N GLU A 238 3.39 5.27 8.72
CA GLU A 238 2.99 4.66 9.99
C GLU A 238 2.00 5.58 10.70
N LEU A 239 0.72 5.18 10.76
CA LEU A 239 -0.31 5.89 11.53
C LEU A 239 0.07 5.95 13.02
N THR A 240 -0.60 6.78 13.82
CA THR A 240 -0.22 6.94 15.24
C THR A 240 -0.61 5.76 16.13
N ASP A 241 -1.62 5.00 15.73
CA ASP A 241 -2.15 3.86 16.46
C ASP A 241 -2.76 2.82 15.49
N HIS A 242 -3.23 1.70 16.03
CA HIS A 242 -3.81 0.59 15.27
C HIS A 242 -5.33 0.68 15.09
N GLU A 243 -5.99 1.77 15.51
CA GLU A 243 -7.45 1.89 15.53
C GLU A 243 -7.96 3.03 14.64
N ASN A 244 -7.34 4.21 14.73
CA ASN A 244 -7.77 5.42 14.05
C ASN A 244 -7.16 5.49 12.64
N THR A 245 -7.95 5.95 11.67
CA THR A 245 -7.48 6.21 10.30
C THR A 245 -6.82 7.57 10.14
N GLU A 246 -7.02 8.47 11.11
CA GLU A 246 -6.53 9.86 11.10
C GLU A 246 -6.90 10.62 9.80
N TRP A 247 -8.05 10.27 9.22
CA TRP A 247 -8.49 10.68 7.89
C TRP A 247 -8.49 12.19 7.67
N GLU A 248 -9.32 12.92 8.44
CA GLU A 248 -9.62 14.33 8.18
C GLU A 248 -8.39 15.24 8.21
N ASN A 249 -7.50 15.01 9.18
CA ASN A 249 -6.43 15.95 9.53
C ASN A 249 -5.04 15.48 9.10
N ARG A 250 -4.88 14.22 8.67
CA ARG A 250 -3.57 13.69 8.28
C ARG A 250 -3.57 13.00 6.93
N ASN A 251 -4.30 11.91 6.81
CA ASN A 251 -4.14 11.02 5.66
C ASN A 251 -4.85 11.54 4.41
N ARG A 252 -6.04 12.15 4.51
CA ARG A 252 -6.66 12.82 3.35
C ARG A 252 -5.79 13.96 2.80
N PRO A 253 -5.33 14.95 3.62
CA PRO A 253 -4.39 15.97 3.13
C PRO A 253 -3.11 15.37 2.54
N GLY A 254 -2.55 14.32 3.17
CA GLY A 254 -1.37 13.62 2.68
C GLY A 254 -1.58 13.02 1.30
N MET A 255 -2.68 12.31 1.08
CA MET A 255 -3.05 11.77 -0.23
C MET A 255 -3.15 12.86 -1.29
N LEU A 256 -3.94 13.92 -1.04
CA LEU A 256 -4.14 15.01 -1.98
C LEU A 256 -2.80 15.67 -2.36
N ALA A 257 -1.92 15.92 -1.39
CA ALA A 257 -0.61 16.49 -1.65
C ALA A 257 0.29 15.61 -2.54
N ILE A 258 0.19 14.28 -2.42
CA ILE A 258 0.91 13.35 -3.30
C ILE A 258 0.36 13.42 -4.73
N LEU A 259 -0.97 13.45 -4.90
CA LEU A 259 -1.59 13.56 -6.22
C LEU A 259 -1.18 14.87 -6.90
N ASP A 260 -1.21 15.99 -6.18
CA ASP A 260 -0.80 17.31 -6.67
C ASP A 260 0.68 17.36 -7.04
N TYR A 261 1.54 16.73 -6.23
CA TYR A 261 2.98 16.64 -6.50
C TYR A 261 3.27 15.98 -7.84
N PHE A 262 2.64 14.83 -8.11
CA PHE A 262 2.82 14.10 -9.36
C PHE A 262 2.14 14.79 -10.55
N ALA A 263 0.95 15.39 -10.35
CA ALA A 263 0.26 16.13 -11.40
C ALA A 263 1.05 17.37 -11.85
N SER A 264 1.71 18.06 -10.90
CA SER A 264 2.55 19.24 -11.19
C SER A 264 3.81 18.86 -11.98
N ALA A 265 4.43 17.72 -11.67
CA ALA A 265 5.58 17.23 -12.42
C ALA A 265 5.24 16.92 -13.89
N ALA A 266 4.02 16.41 -14.15
CA ALA A 266 3.56 16.07 -15.50
C ALA A 266 3.26 17.28 -16.40
N THR A 267 3.02 18.46 -15.81
CA THR A 267 2.71 19.70 -16.54
C THR A 267 3.94 20.56 -16.83
N THR A 268 5.12 20.19 -16.31
CA THR A 268 6.36 20.92 -16.56
C THR A 268 6.95 20.48 -17.91
N PRO A 269 7.04 21.37 -18.93
CA PRO A 269 7.63 21.00 -20.20
C PRO A 269 9.10 20.60 -20.00
N THR A 270 9.50 19.48 -20.60
CA THR A 270 10.89 19.07 -20.67
C THR A 270 11.65 20.14 -21.46
N VAL A 271 12.44 20.97 -20.75
CA VAL A 271 13.42 21.84 -21.38
C VAL A 271 14.51 20.90 -21.93
N THR A 272 14.45 20.57 -23.21
CA THR A 272 15.59 19.96 -23.90
C THR A 272 16.78 20.91 -23.77
N PRO A 273 17.93 20.45 -23.26
CA PRO A 273 19.14 21.27 -23.31
C PRO A 273 19.47 21.53 -24.79
N GLU A 274 19.72 22.80 -25.13
CA GLU A 274 20.25 23.16 -26.46
C GLU A 274 21.61 22.48 -26.70
N PRO A 275 21.92 22.15 -27.96
CA PRO A 275 23.11 21.37 -28.34
C PRO A 275 24.44 22.07 -28.03
#